data_AF-A0A6A6GTS8-F1
#
_entry.id   AF-A0A6A6GTS8-F1
#
_cell.length_a   1.000
_cell.length_b   1.000
_cell.length_c   1.000
_cell.angle_alpha   90.00
_cell.angle_beta   90.00
_cell.angle_gamma   90.00
#
_symmetry.space_group_name_H-M   'P 1'
#
loop_
_entity.id
_entity.type
_entity.pdbx_description
1 polymer ?
#
loop_
_entity_poly.entity_id
_entity_poly.type
_entity_poly.pdbx_seq_one_letter_code
_entity_poly.pdbx_strand_id
1 'polypeptide(L)'
;MSNSGGIDRMSIKYMTGDSAGREERHEYTEEEEFAIMYWKIVLGMEWRTITNRMNIRYPQKSRSAGGLSSKYYRIREKWGLSGARVSGEEKSPEDVSKVLERAREFDDELIRSLN
;
A
#
# COMPACT_ATOMS: atom_id res chain seq x y z
N MET A 1 33.79 -48.69 13.22
CA MET A 1 33.82 -47.39 12.52
C MET A 1 32.44 -46.77 12.68
N SER A 2 32.27 -45.98 13.73
CA SER A 2 30.98 -45.37 14.09
C SER A 2 30.87 -44.03 13.38
N ASN A 3 29.84 -43.85 12.56
CA ASN A 3 29.57 -42.58 11.89
C ASN A 3 28.42 -41.86 12.61
N SER A 4 28.80 -41.05 13.60
CA SER A 4 28.04 -39.90 14.12
C SER A 4 27.89 -38.91 12.96
N GLY A 5 26.77 -38.24 12.67
CA GLY A 5 25.79 -37.61 13.52
C GLY A 5 25.49 -36.23 12.88
N GLY A 6 24.22 -35.81 12.90
CA GLY A 6 23.84 -34.40 12.76
C GLY A 6 23.75 -33.83 11.35
N ILE A 7 22.56 -33.86 10.76
CA ILE A 7 22.19 -32.93 9.68
C ILE A 7 21.67 -31.67 10.37
N ASP A 8 22.56 -30.69 10.59
CA ASP A 8 22.21 -29.44 11.26
C ASP A 8 21.40 -28.54 10.31
N ARG A 9 20.10 -28.41 10.62
CA ARG A 9 19.16 -27.48 10.00
C ARG A 9 19.38 -26.08 10.56
N MET A 10 20.27 -25.25 10.01
CA MET A 10 20.13 -23.78 10.04
C MET A 10 21.31 -23.11 9.35
N SER A 11 21.23 -22.85 8.04
CA SER A 11 22.07 -21.83 7.37
C SER A 11 21.59 -21.58 5.95
N ILE A 12 20.29 -21.30 5.77
CA ILE A 12 19.83 -20.61 4.56
C ILE A 12 20.18 -19.13 4.76
N LYS A 13 21.37 -18.85 4.27
CA LYS A 13 22.03 -17.58 4.05
C LYS A 13 21.09 -16.60 3.32
N TYR A 14 20.35 -15.77 4.06
CA TYR A 14 19.80 -14.54 3.51
C TYR A 14 20.87 -13.45 3.59
N MET A 15 21.81 -13.50 2.65
CA MET A 15 22.57 -12.33 2.22
C MET A 15 21.83 -11.69 1.05
N THR A 16 21.02 -10.68 1.33
CA THR A 16 20.50 -9.69 0.37
C THR A 16 19.99 -8.53 1.22
N GLY A 17 20.42 -7.29 1.13
CA GLY A 17 21.41 -6.59 0.33
C GLY A 17 21.47 -5.18 0.93
N ASP A 18 22.60 -4.51 0.74
CA ASP A 18 22.86 -3.08 0.91
C ASP A 18 21.92 -2.25 1.80
N SER A 19 22.46 -1.89 2.97
CA SER A 19 22.09 -0.69 3.73
C SER A 19 22.53 0.58 2.99
N ALA A 20 22.09 0.76 1.74
CA ALA A 20 22.11 2.08 1.11
C ALA A 20 21.09 2.95 1.86
N GLY A 21 21.53 4.12 2.34
CA GLY A 21 20.78 5.01 3.22
C GLY A 21 19.30 5.07 2.87
N ARG A 22 18.44 4.65 3.81
CA ARG A 22 16.99 4.83 3.65
C ARG A 22 16.78 6.33 3.56
N GLU A 23 16.52 6.83 2.34
CA GLU A 23 15.90 8.13 2.13
C GLU A 23 14.80 8.30 3.17
N GLU A 24 14.72 9.49 3.78
CA GLU A 24 13.77 9.80 4.85
C GLU A 24 12.43 9.12 4.56
N ARG A 25 11.89 8.38 5.54
CA ARG A 25 10.57 7.77 5.40
C ARG A 25 9.57 8.91 5.23
N HIS A 26 9.34 9.36 3.99
CA HIS A 26 8.38 10.40 3.71
C HIS A 26 7.04 9.93 4.29
N GLU A 27 6.60 10.63 5.33
CA GLU A 27 5.35 10.32 6.00
C GLU A 27 4.20 10.65 5.06
N TYR A 28 3.22 9.74 5.03
CA TYR A 28 2.00 9.97 4.26
C TYR A 28 1.07 10.81 5.11
N THR A 29 0.55 11.90 4.55
CA THR A 29 -0.55 12.64 5.17
C THR A 29 -1.83 11.82 5.08
N GLU A 30 -2.84 12.16 5.89
CA GLU A 30 -4.14 11.50 5.82
C GLU A 30 -4.81 11.68 4.45
N GLU A 31 -4.60 12.84 3.81
CA GLU A 31 -5.05 13.10 2.43
C GLU A 31 -4.41 12.13 1.44
N GLU A 32 -3.09 11.92 1.52
CA GLU A 32 -2.37 11.02 0.63
C GLU A 32 -2.78 9.55 0.85
N GLU A 33 -3.00 9.15 2.11
CA GLU A 33 -3.54 7.83 2.43
C GLU A 33 -4.95 7.67 1.84
N PHE A 34 -5.81 8.68 2.01
CA PHE A 34 -7.17 8.67 1.47
C PHE A 34 -7.19 8.62 -0.06
N ALA A 35 -6.35 9.39 -0.75
CA ALA A 35 -6.26 9.38 -2.20
C ALA A 35 -5.91 7.98 -2.75
N ILE A 36 -4.95 7.29 -2.15
CA ILE A 36 -4.58 5.92 -2.52
C ILE A 36 -5.77 4.98 -2.37
N MET A 37 -6.49 5.09 -1.25
CA MET A 37 -7.65 4.24 -0.96
C MET A 37 -8.82 4.53 -1.89
N TYR A 38 -9.13 5.80 -2.14
CA TYR A 38 -10.18 6.24 -3.03
C TYR A 38 -9.93 5.75 -4.46
N TRP A 39 -8.74 5.98 -5.01
CA TRP A 39 -8.41 5.52 -6.35
C TRP A 39 -8.41 3.99 -6.47
N LYS A 40 -7.90 3.27 -5.46
CA LYS A 40 -7.82 1.81 -5.55
C LYS A 40 -9.16 1.12 -5.34
N ILE A 41 -9.93 1.55 -4.34
CA ILE A 41 -11.15 0.84 -3.89
C ILE A 41 -12.39 1.42 -4.58
N VAL A 42 -12.56 2.74 -4.59
CA VAL A 42 -13.75 3.39 -5.15
C VAL A 42 -13.66 3.42 -6.67
N LEU A 43 -12.57 3.96 -7.22
CA LEU A 43 -12.42 4.05 -8.68
C LEU A 43 -11.94 2.75 -9.33
N GLY A 44 -11.29 1.85 -8.57
CA GLY A 44 -10.80 0.57 -9.11
C GLY A 44 -9.60 0.72 -10.03
N MET A 45 -8.76 1.73 -9.81
CA MET A 45 -7.63 2.01 -10.68
C MET A 45 -6.49 1.01 -10.50
N GLU A 46 -5.74 0.83 -11.58
CA GLU A 46 -4.52 0.04 -11.60
C GLU A 46 -3.35 0.77 -10.93
N TRP A 47 -2.43 -0.01 -10.34
CA TRP A 47 -1.29 0.55 -9.59
C TRP A 47 -0.43 1.49 -10.43
N ARG A 48 -0.25 1.19 -11.72
CA ARG A 48 0.50 2.07 -12.64
C ARG A 48 -0.16 3.45 -12.76
N THR A 49 -1.49 3.49 -12.87
CA THR A 49 -2.26 4.74 -12.96
C THR A 49 -2.23 5.50 -11.65
N ILE A 50 -2.41 4.80 -10.52
CA ILE A 50 -2.33 5.38 -9.17
C ILE A 50 -0.95 5.99 -8.93
N THR A 51 0.11 5.29 -9.32
CA THR A 51 1.49 5.78 -9.18
C THR A 51 1.70 7.06 -9.96
N ASN A 52 1.23 7.11 -11.21
CA ASN A 52 1.33 8.30 -12.04
C ASN A 52 0.55 9.49 -11.40
N ARG A 53 -0.70 9.25 -10.97
CA ARG A 53 -1.51 10.29 -10.30
C ARG A 53 -0.86 10.78 -9.00
N MET A 54 -0.32 9.88 -8.18
CA MET A 54 0.43 10.25 -6.97
C MET A 54 1.63 11.13 -7.30
N ASN A 55 2.43 10.76 -8.31
CA ASN A 55 3.64 11.50 -8.65
C ASN A 55 3.34 12.86 -9.33
N ILE A 56 2.19 12.99 -10.01
CA ILE A 56 1.72 14.27 -10.55
C ILE A 56 1.23 15.18 -9.43
N ARG A 57 0.44 14.65 -8.49
CA ARG A 57 -0.19 15.44 -7.42
C ARG A 57 0.78 15.78 -6.29
N TYR A 58 1.71 14.88 -5.99
CA TYR A 58 2.71 15.02 -4.93
C TYR A 58 4.14 14.79 -5.49
N PRO A 59 4.61 15.64 -6.41
CA PRO A 59 5.89 15.45 -7.12
C PRO A 59 7.11 15.40 -6.20
N GLN A 60 7.03 16.06 -5.04
CA GLN A 60 8.04 16.05 -3.99
C GLN A 60 8.16 14.71 -3.24
N LYS A 61 7.24 13.76 -3.47
CA LYS A 61 7.19 12.44 -2.81
C LYS A 61 7.04 11.32 -3.84
N SER A 62 7.86 11.33 -4.90
CA SER A 62 7.82 10.32 -5.95
C SER A 62 7.85 8.89 -5.37
N ARG A 63 6.88 8.05 -5.78
CA ARG A 63 6.76 6.65 -5.33
C ARG A 63 6.85 5.67 -6.47
N SER A 64 7.30 4.46 -6.16
CA SER A 64 7.16 3.30 -7.02
C SER A 64 5.82 2.61 -6.77
N ALA A 65 5.33 1.87 -7.77
CA ALA A 65 4.11 1.06 -7.64
C ALA A 65 4.19 0.04 -6.50
N GLY A 66 5.38 -0.58 -6.29
CA GLY A 66 5.60 -1.50 -5.18
C GLY A 66 5.54 -0.83 -3.80
N GLY A 67 6.02 0.41 -3.69
CA GLY A 67 5.92 1.21 -2.46
C GLY A 67 4.46 1.57 -2.13
N LEU A 68 3.68 1.97 -3.14
CA LEU A 68 2.26 2.31 -2.97
C LEU A 68 1.41 1.09 -2.62
N SER A 69 1.64 -0.05 -3.28
CA SER A 69 0.99 -1.32 -2.94
C SER A 69 1.26 -1.71 -1.48
N SER A 70 2.52 -1.63 -1.04
CA SER A 70 2.89 -1.92 0.36
C SER A 70 2.21 -0.96 1.34
N LYS A 71 2.13 0.33 1.00
CA LYS A 71 1.44 1.33 1.82
C LYS A 71 -0.07 1.09 1.89
N TYR A 72 -0.69 0.73 0.77
CA TYR A 72 -2.11 0.39 0.69
C TYR A 72 -2.50 -0.71 1.68
N TYR A 73 -1.74 -1.81 1.75
CA TYR A 73 -2.04 -2.87 2.72
C TYR A 73 -1.91 -2.41 4.18
N ARG A 74 -0.98 -1.50 4.48
CA ARG A 74 -0.87 -0.89 5.82
C ARG A 74 -2.04 0.04 6.13
N ILE A 75 -2.52 0.80 5.15
CA ILE A 75 -3.69 1.68 5.33
C ILE A 75 -4.95 0.83 5.55
N ARG A 76 -5.11 -0.27 4.80
CA ARG A 76 -6.21 -1.22 5.02
C ARG A 76 -6.26 -1.73 6.45
N GLU A 77 -5.12 -2.19 6.97
CA GLU A 77 -5.01 -2.61 8.36
C GLU A 77 -5.34 -1.48 9.34
N LYS A 78 -4.76 -0.29 9.12
CA LYS A 78 -5.05 0.91 9.92
C LYS A 78 -6.54 1.26 9.96
N TRP A 79 -7.26 1.04 8.85
CA TRP A 79 -8.67 1.41 8.69
C TRP A 79 -9.63 0.25 8.99
N GLY A 80 -9.14 -0.89 9.47
CA GLY A 80 -9.99 -2.06 9.75
C GLY A 80 -10.69 -2.61 8.49
N LEU A 81 -10.08 -2.42 7.32
CA LEU A 81 -10.54 -3.00 6.06
C LEU A 81 -10.00 -4.41 5.95
N SER A 82 -10.90 -5.37 5.71
CA SER A 82 -10.66 -6.81 5.78
C SER A 82 -9.31 -7.19 5.18
N GLY A 83 -8.45 -7.77 6.02
CA GLY A 83 -7.10 -8.16 5.65
C GLY A 83 -7.13 -9.37 4.72
N ALA A 84 -6.36 -9.26 3.63
CA ALA A 84 -6.00 -10.34 2.72
C ALA A 84 -7.08 -10.84 1.77
N ARG A 85 -6.77 -10.66 0.48
CA ARG A 85 -7.19 -11.52 -0.64
C ARG A 85 -8.71 -11.72 -0.75
N VAL A 86 -9.41 -10.67 -1.19
CA VAL A 86 -10.46 -10.95 -2.17
C VAL A 86 -9.70 -11.41 -3.41
N SER A 87 -9.64 -12.72 -3.60
CA SER A 87 -9.14 -13.34 -4.82
C SER A 87 -10.12 -13.01 -5.93
N GLY A 88 -9.95 -11.83 -6.52
CA GLY A 88 -10.83 -11.32 -7.55
C GLY A 88 -10.83 -9.81 -7.51
N GLU A 89 -10.77 -9.20 -8.68
CA GLU A 89 -10.86 -7.75 -8.92
C GLU A 89 -12.22 -7.15 -8.49
N GLU A 90 -13.00 -7.85 -7.66
CA GLU A 90 -14.27 -7.39 -7.16
C GLU A 90 -14.07 -6.47 -5.95
N LYS A 91 -14.50 -5.22 -6.14
CA LYS A 91 -14.58 -4.22 -5.09
C LYS A 91 -15.51 -4.75 -4.00
N SER A 92 -14.98 -5.02 -2.80
CA SER A 92 -15.82 -5.31 -1.64
C SER A 92 -16.76 -4.12 -1.42
N PRO A 93 -18.10 -4.28 -1.49
CA PRO A 93 -19.04 -3.18 -1.28
C PRO A 93 -18.89 -2.55 0.11
N GLU A 94 -18.49 -3.35 1.11
CA GLU A 94 -18.21 -2.87 2.46
C GLU A 94 -16.96 -1.96 2.49
N ASP A 95 -15.89 -2.35 1.81
CA ASP A 95 -14.68 -1.52 1.71
C ASP A 95 -14.99 -0.20 0.98
N VAL A 96 -15.78 -0.26 -0.09
CA VAL A 96 -16.22 0.94 -0.82
C VAL A 96 -17.03 1.85 0.09
N SER A 97 -17.99 1.30 0.84
CA SER A 97 -18.81 2.08 1.78
C SER A 97 -17.95 2.77 2.83
N LYS A 98 -17.02 2.05 3.45
CA LYS A 98 -16.12 2.61 4.48
C LYS A 98 -15.24 3.74 3.93
N VAL A 99 -14.71 3.59 2.72
CA VAL A 99 -13.90 4.66 2.08
C VAL A 99 -14.78 5.86 1.73
N LEU A 100 -16.02 5.65 1.28
CA LEU A 100 -16.97 6.74 0.99
C LEU A 100 -17.48 7.46 2.24
N GLU A 101 -17.67 6.75 3.36
CA GLU A 101 -18.00 7.38 4.64
C GLU A 101 -16.88 8.31 5.08
N ARG A 102 -15.62 7.86 4.94
CA ARG A 102 -14.45 8.66 5.25
C ARG A 102 -14.26 9.84 4.31
N ALA A 103 -14.79 9.77 3.09
CA ALA A 103 -14.81 10.91 2.16
C ALA A 103 -15.58 12.12 2.74
N ARG A 104 -16.51 11.91 3.68
CA ARG A 104 -17.24 12.98 4.38
C ARG A 104 -16.38 13.76 5.37
N GLU A 105 -15.20 13.24 5.73
CA GLU A 105 -14.25 13.92 6.61
C GLU A 105 -13.36 14.92 5.85
N PHE A 106 -13.43 14.94 4.51
CA PHE A 106 -12.62 15.82 3.67
C PHE A 106 -13.49 16.82 2.90
N ASP A 107 -12.88 17.95 2.52
CA ASP A 107 -13.57 18.98 1.74
C ASP A 107 -13.96 18.50 0.33
N ASP A 108 -15.10 18.99 -0.16
CA ASP A 108 -15.63 18.66 -1.49
C ASP A 108 -14.64 18.93 -2.63
N GLU A 109 -13.77 19.94 -2.48
CA GLU A 109 -12.73 20.25 -3.46
C GLU A 109 -11.71 19.11 -3.58
N LEU A 110 -11.30 18.51 -2.46
CA LEU A 110 -10.42 17.35 -2.47
C LEU A 110 -11.09 16.20 -3.24
N ILE A 111 -12.32 15.86 -2.88
CA ILE A 111 -13.06 14.75 -3.49
C ILE A 111 -13.23 14.96 -5.00
N ARG A 112 -13.55 16.19 -5.43
CA ARG A 112 -13.64 16.54 -6.85
C ARG A 112 -12.30 16.38 -7.56
N SER A 113 -11.20 16.78 -6.93
CA SER A 113 -9.86 16.67 -7.51
C SER A 113 -9.35 15.22 -7.66
N LEU A 114 -9.99 14.25 -6.99
CA LEU A 114 -9.63 12.84 -7.06
C LEU A 114 -10.35 12.05 -8.16
N ASN A 115 -11.43 12.58 -8.74
CA ASN A 115 -12.11 11.99 -9.89
C ASN A 115 -11.30 12.25 -11.17
#